data_AF-A0A328WD96-F1
#
_entry.id   AF-A0A328WD96-F1
#
_cell.length_a   1.000
_cell.length_b   1.000
_cell.length_c   1.000
_cell.angle_alpha   90.00
_cell.angle_beta   90.00
_cell.angle_gamma   90.00
#
_symmetry.space_group_name_H-M   'P 1'
#
loop_
_entity.id
_entity.type
_entity.pdbx_description
1 polymer ?
#
loop_
_entity_poly.entity_id
_entity_poly.type
_entity_poly.pdbx_seq_one_letter_code
_entity_poly.pdbx_strand_id
1 'polypeptide(L)'
;MKQSLSIIPDQWKRTGIVTIGGLLIGAGFADCLIAMNSIDLNQIARGLTIFSAGLTILVVMDNSKTQKETEKLHKETQLRMERIEDKLNALH
;
A
#
# COMPACT_ATOMS: atom_id res chain seq x y z
N MET A 1 26.07 13.61 -8.19
CA MET A 1 24.89 14.06 -7.42
C MET A 1 23.72 14.23 -8.37
N LYS A 2 22.67 13.40 -8.27
CA LYS A 2 21.37 13.60 -8.95
C LYS A 2 20.31 13.74 -7.86
N GLN A 3 20.17 14.97 -7.35
CA GLN A 3 18.99 15.39 -6.60
C GLN A 3 17.92 15.88 -7.59
N SER A 4 16.66 15.86 -7.14
CA SER A 4 15.44 16.39 -7.76
C SER A 4 14.58 15.42 -8.60
N LEU A 5 13.87 14.52 -7.91
CA LEU A 5 12.55 14.06 -8.35
C LEU A 5 11.69 13.51 -7.20
N SER A 6 11.83 14.07 -5.99
CA SER A 6 10.95 13.79 -4.84
C SER A 6 10.30 15.09 -4.35
N ILE A 7 9.71 15.87 -5.25
CA ILE A 7 8.95 17.08 -4.89
C ILE A 7 7.58 16.73 -4.29
N ILE A 8 7.11 15.49 -4.51
CA ILE A 8 5.86 15.00 -3.94
C ILE A 8 6.21 14.21 -2.67
N PRO A 9 5.73 14.62 -1.49
CA PRO A 9 5.94 13.86 -0.26
C PRO A 9 5.39 12.43 -0.47
N ASP A 10 6.11 11.41 0.03
CA ASP A 10 5.68 10.01 -0.07
C ASP A 10 4.23 9.79 0.37
N GLN A 11 3.75 10.59 1.34
CA GLN A 11 2.36 10.60 1.79
C GLN A 11 1.38 10.99 0.69
N TRP A 12 1.66 12.03 -0.10
CA TRP A 12 0.79 12.47 -1.21
C TRP A 12 0.78 11.47 -2.37
N LYS A 13 1.92 10.83 -2.64
CA LYS A 13 2.02 9.74 -3.63
C LYS A 13 1.18 8.53 -3.19
N ARG A 14 1.23 8.18 -1.89
CA ARG A 14 0.43 7.10 -1.32
C ARG A 14 -1.06 7.41 -1.32
N THR A 15 -1.45 8.61 -0.88
CA THR A 15 -2.85 9.06 -0.91
C THR A 15 -3.38 9.02 -2.34
N GLY A 16 -2.62 9.53 -3.31
CA GLY A 16 -3.02 9.48 -4.73
C GLY A 16 -3.23 8.06 -5.24
N ILE A 17 -2.33 7.12 -4.94
CA ILE A 17 -2.47 5.72 -5.36
C ILE A 17 -3.66 5.03 -4.68
N VAL A 18 -3.89 5.29 -3.39
CA VAL A 18 -5.06 4.78 -2.65
C VAL A 18 -6.36 5.33 -3.24
N THR A 19 -6.40 6.62 -3.58
CA THR A 19 -7.56 7.24 -4.23
C THR A 19 -7.83 6.62 -5.60
N ILE A 20 -6.79 6.38 -6.42
CA ILE A 20 -6.95 5.71 -7.72
C ILE A 20 -7.44 4.26 -7.54
N GLY A 21 -6.87 3.51 -6.60
CA GLY A 21 -7.33 2.16 -6.28
C GLY A 21 -8.79 2.13 -5.85
N GLY A 22 -9.19 3.03 -4.96
CA GLY A 22 -10.59 3.18 -4.52
C GLY A 22 -11.54 3.57 -5.65
N LEU A 23 -11.13 4.47 -6.55
CA LEU A 23 -11.91 4.86 -7.73
C LEU A 23 -12.14 3.66 -8.66
N LEU A 24 -11.11 2.85 -8.91
CA LEU A 24 -11.20 1.66 -9.76
C LEU A 24 -12.11 0.59 -9.15
N ILE A 25 -12.03 0.38 -7.83
CA ILE A 25 -12.95 -0.50 -7.10
C ILE A 25 -14.40 -0.02 -7.28
N GLY A 26 -14.65 1.28 -7.08
CA GLY A 26 -15.99 1.87 -7.23
C GLY A 26 -16.53 1.74 -8.65
N ALA A 27 -15.72 2.07 -9.66
CA ALA A 27 -16.10 1.98 -11.07
C ALA A 27 -16.38 0.53 -11.49
N GLY A 28 -15.47 -0.41 -11.17
CA GLY A 28 -15.64 -1.82 -11.48
C GLY A 28 -16.85 -2.45 -10.78
N PHE A 29 -17.14 -2.03 -9.55
CA PHE A 29 -18.32 -2.48 -8.81
C PHE A 29 -19.63 -1.95 -9.41
N ALA A 30 -19.67 -0.66 -9.78
CA ALA A 30 -20.83 -0.07 -10.43
C ALA A 30 -21.11 -0.71 -11.80
N ASP A 31 -20.09 -0.90 -12.62
CA ASP A 31 -20.20 -1.57 -13.92
C ASP A 31 -20.71 -3.01 -13.75
N CYS A 32 -20.21 -3.76 -12.77
CA CYS A 32 -20.72 -5.09 -12.44
C CYS A 32 -22.20 -5.08 -12.02
N LEU A 33 -22.62 -4.15 -11.15
CA LEU A 33 -24.00 -4.07 -10.68
C LEU A 33 -24.98 -3.74 -11.81
N ILE A 34 -24.61 -2.81 -12.68
CA ILE A 34 -25.42 -2.44 -13.85
C ILE A 34 -25.51 -3.62 -14.81
N ALA A 35 -24.38 -4.27 -15.09
CA ALA A 35 -24.30 -5.42 -15.99
C ALA A 35 -25.01 -6.68 -15.48
N MET A 36 -25.04 -6.87 -14.15
CA MET A 36 -25.82 -7.93 -13.51
C MET A 36 -27.32 -7.77 -13.75
N ASN A 37 -27.81 -6.53 -13.75
CA ASN A 37 -29.22 -6.25 -14.04
C ASN A 37 -29.59 -6.52 -15.51
N SER A 38 -28.61 -6.46 -16.42
CA SER A 38 -28.77 -6.76 -17.85
C SER A 38 -28.31 -8.16 -18.28
N ILE A 39 -27.88 -9.03 -17.34
CA ILE A 39 -27.31 -10.37 -17.59
C ILE A 39 -26.20 -10.34 -18.68
N ASP A 40 -25.38 -9.28 -18.69
CA ASP A 40 -24.27 -9.15 -19.63
C ASP A 40 -22.98 -9.68 -19.00
N LEU A 41 -22.70 -10.97 -19.24
CA LEU A 41 -21.52 -11.67 -18.73
C LEU A 41 -20.20 -11.02 -19.15
N ASN A 42 -20.14 -10.37 -20.32
CA ASN A 42 -18.92 -9.75 -20.81
C ASN A 42 -18.62 -8.44 -20.06
N GLN A 43 -19.65 -7.64 -19.80
CA GLN A 43 -19.52 -6.44 -18.96
C GLN A 43 -19.22 -6.78 -17.50
N ILE A 44 -19.80 -7.85 -16.95
CA ILE A 44 -19.47 -8.33 -15.60
C ILE A 44 -17.98 -8.72 -15.54
N ALA A 45 -17.48 -9.50 -16.51
CA ALA A 45 -16.07 -9.89 -16.53
C ALA A 45 -15.12 -8.67 -16.60
N ARG A 46 -15.50 -7.65 -17.38
CA ARG A 46 -14.75 -6.40 -17.47
C ARG A 46 -14.78 -5.61 -16.16
N GLY A 47 -15.94 -5.45 -15.53
CA GLY A 47 -16.11 -4.78 -14.24
C GLY A 47 -15.31 -5.48 -13.13
N LEU A 48 -15.34 -6.81 -13.09
CA LEU A 48 -14.58 -7.63 -12.15
C LEU A 48 -13.06 -7.48 -12.35
N THR A 49 -12.61 -7.35 -13.59
CA THR A 49 -11.18 -7.12 -13.91
C THR A 49 -10.72 -5.75 -13.41
N ILE A 50 -11.52 -4.71 -13.62
CA ILE A 50 -11.22 -3.35 -13.14
C ILE A 50 -11.24 -3.31 -11.60
N PHE A 51 -12.23 -3.96 -11.00
CA PHE A 51 -12.35 -4.10 -9.54
C PHE A 51 -11.12 -4.82 -8.93
N SER A 52 -10.72 -5.96 -9.51
CA SER A 52 -9.58 -6.73 -9.01
C SER A 52 -8.25 -5.98 -9.15
N ALA A 53 -8.06 -5.22 -10.24
CA ALA A 53 -6.90 -4.34 -10.38
C ALA A 53 -6.87 -3.25 -9.29
N GLY A 54 -8.02 -2.62 -9.01
CA GLY A 54 -8.13 -1.63 -7.93
C GLY A 54 -7.84 -2.21 -6.54
N LEU A 55 -8.37 -3.41 -6.25
CA LEU A 55 -8.13 -4.12 -4.99
C LEU A 55 -6.66 -4.51 -4.81
N THR A 56 -6.02 -5.00 -5.88
CA THR A 56 -4.59 -5.40 -5.86
C THR A 56 -3.69 -4.20 -5.52
N ILE A 57 -3.97 -3.05 -6.11
CA ILE A 57 -3.23 -1.80 -5.81
C ILE A 57 -3.36 -1.44 -4.33
N LEU A 58 -4.56 -1.58 -3.76
CA LEU A 58 -4.84 -1.26 -2.37
C LEU A 58 -4.11 -2.21 -1.40
N VAL A 59 -4.16 -3.52 -1.67
CA VAL A 59 -3.49 -4.55 -0.84
C VAL A 59 -1.97 -4.40 -0.88
N VAL A 60 -1.39 -4.18 -2.06
CA VAL A 60 0.06 -3.96 -2.19
C VAL A 60 0.48 -2.70 -1.45
N MET A 61 -0.33 -1.64 -1.50
CA MET A 61 -0.07 -0.40 -0.77
C MET A 61 -0.09 -0.63 0.75
N ASP A 62 -1.07 -1.36 1.26
CA ASP A 62 -1.21 -1.66 2.69
C ASP A 62 -0.04 -2.53 3.19
N ASN A 63 0.31 -3.57 2.44
CA ASN A 63 1.51 -4.38 2.72
C ASN A 63 2.81 -3.55 2.72
N SER A 64 2.92 -2.56 1.84
CA SER A 64 4.08 -1.64 1.82
C SER A 64 4.12 -0.71 3.04
N LYS A 65 2.98 -0.44 3.68
CA LYS A 65 2.91 0.34 4.91
C LYS A 65 3.36 -0.51 6.08
N THR A 66 2.82 -1.71 6.20
CA THR A 66 3.18 -2.70 7.24
C THR A 66 4.67 -3.02 7.19
N GLN A 67 5.26 -3.25 6.01
CA GLN A 67 6.70 -3.51 5.90
C GLN A 67 7.56 -2.33 6.40
N LYS A 68 7.19 -1.07 6.09
CA LYS A 68 7.94 0.10 6.57
C LYS A 68 7.83 0.29 8.09
N GLU A 69 6.71 -0.08 8.70
CA GLU A 69 6.52 0.00 10.15
C GLU A 69 7.33 -1.08 10.87
N THR A 70 7.30 -2.31 10.36
CA THR A 70 8.13 -3.41 10.87
C THR A 70 9.63 -3.10 10.78
N GLU A 71 10.08 -2.50 9.67
CA GLU A 71 11.49 -2.14 9.49
C GLU A 71 11.95 -1.07 10.49
N LYS A 72 11.09 -0.08 10.78
CA LYS A 72 11.37 0.93 11.82
C LYS A 72 11.48 0.31 13.21
N LEU A 73 10.56 -0.59 13.54
CA LEU A 73 10.53 -1.26 14.84
C LEU A 73 11.75 -2.18 15.02
N HIS A 74 12.18 -2.86 13.95
CA HIS A 74 13.40 -3.66 13.95
C HIS A 74 14.65 -2.80 14.18
N LYS A 75 14.77 -1.65 13.49
CA LYS A 75 15.88 -0.69 13.71
C LYS A 75 15.89 -0.13 15.13
N GLU A 76 14.74 0.23 15.69
CA GLU A 76 14.66 0.72 17.07
C GLU A 76 15.05 -0.37 18.08
N THR A 77 14.66 -1.61 17.82
CA THR A 77 15.03 -2.76 18.66
C THR A 77 16.52 -3.06 18.59
N GLN A 78 17.13 -3.01 17.39
CA GLN A 78 18.58 -3.15 17.23
C GLN A 78 19.35 -2.06 17.99
N LEU A 79 18.94 -0.80 17.88
CA LEU A 79 19.55 0.31 18.62
C LEU A 79 19.41 0.16 20.14
N ARG A 80 18.32 -0.44 20.63
CA ARG A 80 18.15 -0.74 22.06
C ARG A 80 19.04 -1.90 22.50
N MET A 81 19.17 -2.94 21.70
CA MET A 81 20.09 -4.06 21.96
C MET A 81 21.54 -3.58 22.02
N GLU A 82 21.98 -2.80 21.03
CA GLU A 82 23.33 -2.21 20.98
C GLU A 82 23.63 -1.38 22.23
N ARG A 83 22.66 -0.54 22.65
CA ARG A 83 22.79 0.26 23.88
C ARG A 83 22.81 -0.57 25.17
N ILE A 84 22.19 -1.75 25.17
CA ILE A 84 22.23 -2.68 26.31
C ILE A 84 23.58 -3.41 26.33
N GLU A 85 24.07 -3.87 25.17
CA GLU A 85 25.40 -4.47 25.04
C GLU A 85 26.49 -3.51 25.51
N ASP A 86 26.46 -2.24 25.07
CA ASP A 86 27.44 -1.23 25.50
C ASP A 86 27.44 -1.01 27.02
N LYS A 87 26.25 -0.98 27.64
CA LYS A 87 26.13 -0.85 29.10
C LYS A 87 26.60 -2.09 29.84
N LEU A 88 26.40 -3.27 29.28
CA LEU A 88 26.84 -4.53 29.86
C LEU A 88 28.37 -4.68 29.75
N ASN A 89 28.94 -4.24 28.63
CA ASN A 89 30.37 -4.27 28.37
C ASN A 89 31.13 -3.22 29.21
N ALA A 90 30.49 -2.09 29.53
CA ALA A 90 31.05 -1.08 30.44
C ALA A 90 31.00 -1.46 31.93
N LEU A 91 30.28 -2.52 32.28
CA LEU A 91 30.21 -3.09 33.64
C LEU A 91 31.16 -4.27 33.85
N HIS A 92 31.84 -4.73 32.78
CA HIS A 92 32.89 -5.75 32.81
C HIS A 92 34.26 -5.08 32.87
#